data_AF-A0A9C7VZE5-F1
#
_entry.id   AF-A0A9C7VZE5-F1
#
_cell.length_a   1.000
_cell.length_b   1.000
_cell.length_c   1.000
_cell.angle_alpha   90.00
_cell.angle_beta   90.00
_cell.angle_gamma   90.00
#
_symmetry.space_group_name_H-M   'P 1'
#
loop_
_entity.id
_entity.type
_entity.pdbx_description
1 polymer ?
#
loop_
_entity_poly.entity_id
_entity_poly.type
_entity_poly.pdbx_seq_one_letter_code
_entity_poly.pdbx_strand_id
1 'polypeptide(L)'
;MGDALLTWGAGAVLWLQSFGNGPLDAFFRAVTFLGEEQFYLVLLPLIFWCLDKGAGARLAFLFLFSAYANSGLKDVFHAPRPFQFDSRVRQMVR
;
A
#
# COMPACT_ATOMS: atom_id res chain seq x y z
N MET A 1 12.49 -0.80 23.92
CA MET A 1 12.43 0.41 23.07
C MET A 1 11.60 0.16 21.81
N GLY A 2 11.82 -0.95 21.08
CA GLY A 2 11.04 -1.30 19.88
C GLY A 2 9.54 -1.53 20.12
N ASP A 3 9.16 -2.07 21.27
CA ASP A 3 7.75 -2.34 21.62
C ASP A 3 6.93 -1.06 21.79
N ALA A 4 7.56 0.05 22.23
CA ALA A 4 6.91 1.35 22.34
C ALA A 4 6.52 1.94 20.97
N LEU A 5 7.36 1.74 19.96
CA LEU A 5 7.07 2.16 18.58
C LEU A 5 5.97 1.30 17.95
N LEU A 6 5.98 -0.01 18.19
CA LEU A 6 4.96 -0.93 17.67
C LEU A 6 3.58 -0.66 18.27
N THR A 7 3.53 -0.45 19.59
CA THR A 7 2.29 -0.14 20.30
C THR A 7 1.76 1.26 19.96
N TRP A 8 2.64 2.25 19.80
CA TRP A 8 2.24 3.57 19.30
C TRP A 8 1.68 3.51 17.88
N GLY A 9 2.33 2.75 16.98
CA GLY A 9 1.85 2.53 15.62
C GLY A 9 0.49 1.84 15.58
N ALA A 10 0.27 0.81 16.41
CA ALA A 10 -1.02 0.17 16.56
C ALA A 10 -2.10 1.14 17.10
N GLY A 11 -1.74 1.99 18.06
CA GLY A 11 -2.62 3.05 18.58
C GLY A 11 -3.03 4.06 17.51
N ALA A 12 -2.10 4.47 16.64
CA ALA A 12 -2.39 5.34 15.51
C ALA A 12 -3.34 4.69 14.50
N VAL A 13 -3.17 3.38 14.22
CA VAL A 13 -4.09 2.63 13.35
C VAL A 13 -5.49 2.52 13.96
N LEU A 14 -5.60 2.22 15.26
CA LEU A 14 -6.90 2.17 15.96
C LEU A 14 -7.58 3.54 16.00
N TRP A 15 -6.81 4.61 16.18
CA TRP A 15 -7.32 5.98 16.09
C TRP A 15 -7.84 6.27 14.68
N LEU A 16 -7.15 5.84 13.63
CA LEU A 16 -7.64 6.01 12.26
C LEU A 16 -8.91 5.18 11.99
N GLN A 17 -8.96 3.94 12.51
CA GLN A 17 -10.13 3.06 12.38
C GLN A 17 -11.36 3.60 13.13
N SER A 18 -11.19 4.41 14.17
CA SER A 18 -12.33 5.01 14.89
C SER A 18 -13.05 6.11 14.08
N PHE A 19 -12.39 6.68 13.06
CA PHE A 19 -13.01 7.59 12.09
C PHE A 19 -13.62 6.91 10.86
N GLY A 20 -13.55 5.57 10.80
CA GLY A 20 -14.07 4.76 9.71
C GLY A 20 -15.58 4.94 9.54
N ASN A 21 -15.96 5.79 8.60
CA ASN A 21 -17.34 5.97 8.15
C ASN A 21 -17.46 5.40 6.73
N GLY A 22 -18.57 4.72 6.42
CA GLY A 22 -18.78 4.02 5.13
C GLY A 22 -18.30 4.76 3.85
N PRO A 23 -18.54 6.07 3.66
CA PRO A 23 -18.02 6.79 2.49
C PRO A 23 -16.51 7.03 2.51
N LEU A 24 -15.92 7.22 3.68
CA LEU A 24 -14.48 7.42 3.83
C LEU A 24 -13.72 6.11 3.57
N ASP A 25 -14.27 4.99 4.02
CA ASP A 25 -13.77 3.65 3.71
C ASP A 25 -13.81 3.38 2.19
N ALA A 26 -14.88 3.79 1.50
CA ALA A 26 -15.00 3.66 0.06
C ALA A 26 -13.93 4.49 -0.68
N PHE A 27 -13.66 5.72 -0.22
CA PHE A 27 -12.60 6.56 -0.77
C PHE A 27 -11.21 5.91 -0.60
N PHE A 28 -10.85 5.47 0.60
CA PHE A 28 -9.56 4.81 0.84
C PHE A 28 -9.43 3.51 0.06
N ARG A 29 -10.53 2.77 -0.13
CA ARG A 29 -10.55 1.58 -0.96
C ARG A 29 -10.33 1.90 -2.44
N ALA A 30 -10.91 2.99 -2.96
CA ALA A 30 -10.64 3.45 -4.32
C ALA A 30 -9.18 3.86 -4.49
N VAL A 31 -8.62 4.62 -3.55
CA VAL A 31 -7.19 4.98 -3.56
C VAL A 31 -6.30 3.73 -3.50
N THR A 32 -6.68 2.72 -2.71
CA THR A 32 -5.95 1.44 -2.66
C THR A 32 -6.02 0.71 -4.01
N PHE A 33 -7.16 0.75 -4.70
CA PHE A 33 -7.32 0.16 -6.03
C PHE A 33 -6.40 0.81 -7.07
N LEU A 34 -6.15 2.13 -6.98
CA LEU A 34 -5.17 2.81 -7.84
C LEU A 34 -3.73 2.31 -7.61
N GLY A 35 -3.45 1.72 -6.44
CA GLY A 35 -2.16 1.13 -6.09
C GLY A 35 -2.06 -0.37 -6.37
N GLU A 36 -3.12 -1.00 -6.88
CA GLU A 36 -3.20 -2.45 -7.10
C GLU A 36 -2.49 -2.85 -8.40
N GLU A 37 -1.92 -4.05 -8.43
CA GLU A 37 -1.17 -4.54 -9.60
C GLU A 37 -2.02 -4.52 -10.87
N GLN A 38 -3.31 -4.89 -10.76
CA GLN A 38 -4.25 -4.91 -11.88
C GLN A 38 -4.41 -3.53 -12.54
N PHE A 39 -4.41 -2.47 -11.73
CA PHE A 39 -4.52 -1.11 -12.25
C PHE A 39 -3.28 -0.72 -13.06
N TYR A 40 -2.08 -1.02 -12.55
CA TYR A 40 -0.83 -0.72 -13.24
C TYR A 40 -0.61 -1.57 -14.49
N LEU A 41 -1.08 -2.83 -14.50
CA LEU A 41 -1.03 -3.70 -15.67
C LEU A 41 -1.82 -3.14 -16.86
N VAL A 42 -2.88 -2.37 -16.61
CA VAL A 42 -3.66 -1.69 -17.67
C VAL A 42 -3.11 -0.29 -17.94
N LEU A 43 -2.76 0.47 -16.91
CA LEU A 43 -2.31 1.85 -17.03
C LEU A 43 -0.98 1.98 -17.78
N LEU A 44 0.02 1.16 -17.44
CA LEU A 44 1.35 1.23 -18.05
C LEU A 44 1.35 1.01 -19.58
N PRO A 45 0.70 -0.03 -20.14
CA PRO A 45 0.64 -0.19 -21.59
C PRO A 45 -0.20 0.90 -22.25
N LEU A 46 -1.24 1.41 -21.59
CA LEU A 46 -2.02 2.54 -22.11
C LEU A 46 -1.15 3.79 -22.25
N ILE A 47 -0.34 4.13 -21.24
CA ILE A 47 0.60 5.26 -21.32
C ILE A 47 1.67 5.00 -22.38
N PHE A 48 2.23 3.79 -22.42
CA PHE A 48 3.26 3.43 -23.38
C PHE A 48 2.76 3.51 -24.84
N TRP A 49 1.52 3.10 -25.10
CA TRP A 49 0.96 3.01 -26.45
C TRP A 49 0.27 4.28 -26.91
N CYS A 50 -0.46 4.97 -26.03
CA CYS A 50 -1.33 6.09 -26.39
C CYS A 50 -0.73 7.47 -26.11
N LEU A 51 0.25 7.58 -25.20
CA LEU A 51 0.81 8.87 -24.79
C LEU A 51 2.24 9.05 -25.30
N ASP A 52 3.19 8.32 -24.71
CA ASP A 52 4.60 8.40 -25.08
C ASP A 52 5.35 7.15 -24.63
N LYS A 53 6.04 6.49 -25.57
CA LYS A 53 6.81 5.26 -25.29
C LYS A 53 7.93 5.51 -24.27
N GLY A 54 8.56 6.68 -24.32
CA GLY A 54 9.66 7.03 -23.42
C GLY A 54 9.20 7.27 -21.99
N ALA A 55 8.08 7.97 -21.81
CA ALA A 55 7.46 8.20 -20.50
C ALA A 55 6.90 6.90 -19.91
N GLY A 56 6.21 6.08 -20.72
CA GLY A 56 5.69 4.77 -20.30
C GLY A 56 6.80 3.82 -19.84
N ALA A 57 7.91 3.74 -20.58
CA ALA A 57 9.04 2.89 -20.20
C ALA A 57 9.74 3.35 -18.92
N ARG A 58 9.94 4.67 -18.74
CA ARG A 58 10.51 5.21 -17.50
C ARG A 58 9.61 4.94 -16.31
N LEU A 59 8.29 5.13 -16.46
CA LEU A 59 7.32 4.89 -15.40
C LEU A 59 7.26 3.40 -15.02
N ALA A 60 7.28 2.50 -16.00
CA ALA A 60 7.34 1.06 -15.76
C ALA A 60 8.60 0.67 -14.99
N PHE A 61 9.77 1.17 -15.38
CA PHE A 61 11.02 0.89 -14.68
C PHE A 61 11.00 1.41 -13.23
N LEU A 62 10.51 2.63 -13.02
CA LEU A 62 10.38 3.24 -11.69
C LEU A 62 9.41 2.43 -10.80
N PHE A 63 8.30 1.97 -11.37
CA PHE A 63 7.33 1.12 -10.69
C PHE A 63 7.95 -0.22 -10.30
N LEU A 64 8.62 -0.92 -11.23
CA LEU A 64 9.31 -2.19 -10.93
C LEU A 64 10.35 -1.99 -9.84
N PHE A 65 11.22 -0.98 -9.97
CA PHE A 65 12.24 -0.69 -8.98
C PHE A 65 11.64 -0.43 -7.60
N SER A 66 10.56 0.36 -7.53
CA SER A 66 9.84 0.61 -6.27
C SER A 66 9.23 -0.67 -5.68
N ALA A 67 8.63 -1.52 -6.51
CA ALA A 67 8.02 -2.78 -6.08
C ALA A 67 9.07 -3.76 -5.53
N TYR A 68 10.20 -3.91 -6.24
CA TYR A 68 11.32 -4.75 -5.80
C TYR A 68 11.98 -4.21 -4.54
N ALA A 69 12.25 -2.90 -4.48
CA ALA A 69 12.82 -2.28 -3.30
C ALA A 69 11.88 -2.46 -2.08
N ASN A 70 10.59 -2.18 -2.23
CA ASN A 70 9.61 -2.37 -1.16
C ASN A 70 9.52 -3.83 -0.71
N SER A 71 9.57 -4.79 -1.64
CA SER A 71 9.50 -6.22 -1.30
C SER A 71 10.78 -6.68 -0.60
N GLY A 72 11.95 -6.30 -1.12
CA GLY A 72 13.24 -6.61 -0.48
C GLY A 72 13.37 -5.98 0.91
N LEU A 73 12.91 -4.73 1.09
CA LEU A 73 12.87 -4.13 2.42
C LEU A 73 11.94 -4.90 3.37
N LYS A 74 10.77 -5.36 2.89
CA LYS A 74 9.86 -6.16 3.72
C LYS A 74 10.51 -7.47 4.18
N ASP A 75 11.25 -8.15 3.30
CA ASP A 75 11.96 -9.40 3.62
C ASP A 75 13.13 -9.18 4.58
N VAL A 76 13.84 -8.04 4.46
CA VAL A 76 14.96 -7.72 5.37
C VAL A 76 14.48 -7.37 6.77
N PHE A 77 13.42 -6.56 6.87
CA PHE A 77 12.98 -6.03 8.16
C PHE A 77 12.00 -6.95 8.90
N HIS A 78 11.29 -7.86 8.21
CA HIS A 78 10.30 -8.78 8.79
C HIS A 78 9.40 -8.13 9.85
N ALA A 79 9.01 -6.86 9.63
CA ALA A 79 8.25 -6.11 10.60
C ALA A 79 6.86 -6.75 10.78
N PRO A 80 6.47 -7.11 12.01
CA PRO A 80 5.18 -7.73 12.25
C PRO A 80 4.07 -6.73 11.92
N ARG A 81 3.00 -7.21 11.26
CA ARG A 81 1.87 -6.33 10.93
C ARG A 81 1.01 -6.10 12.18
N PRO A 82 0.42 -4.90 12.38
CA PRO A 82 -0.34 -4.55 13.58
C PRO A 82 -1.44 -5.54 13.99
N PHE A 83 -2.10 -6.17 13.01
CA PHE A 83 -3.16 -7.16 13.24
C PHE A 83 -2.63 -8.53 13.74
N GLN A 84 -1.33 -8.79 13.66
CA GLN A 84 -0.74 -10.06 14.10
C GLN A 84 -0.51 -10.11 15.61
N PHE A 85 -0.44 -8.95 16.27
CA PHE A 85 -0.16 -8.84 17.71
C PHE A 85 -1.24 -8.09 18.50
N ASP A 86 -2.12 -7.33 17.85
CA ASP A 86 -3.26 -6.68 18.50
C ASP A 86 -4.58 -7.10 17.83
N SER A 87 -5.38 -7.90 18.54
CA SER A 87 -6.66 -8.45 18.06
C SER A 87 -7.76 -7.40 17.87
N ARG A 88 -7.53 -6.15 18.32
CA ARG A 88 -8.45 -5.04 18.12
C ARG A 88 -8.35 -4.43 16.71
N VAL A 89 -7.22 -4.62 16.03
CA VAL A 89 -6.98 -4.06 14.69
C VAL A 89 -7.68 -4.94 13.66
N ARG A 90 -8.72 -4.40 13.02
CA ARG A 90 -9.45 -5.14 11.97
C ARG A 90 -8.63 -5.15 10.68
N GLN A 91 -8.46 -6.32 10.07
CA GLN A 91 -7.89 -6.45 8.73
C GLN A 91 -8.94 -6.03 7.68
N MET A 92 -8.70 -4.92 6.99
CA MET A 92 -9.65 -4.36 6.01
C MET A 92 -9.40 -4.83 4.57
N VAL A 93 -8.17 -5.25 4.24
CA VAL A 93 -7.77 -5.71 2.90
C VAL A 93 -6.98 -7.01 3.04
N ARG A 94 -7.28 -8.01 2.19
CA ARG A 94 -6.57 -9.28 2.11
C ARG A 94 -5.64 -9.27 0.92
#